data_AF-A0A7S2B065-F1
#
_entry.id   AF-A0A7S2B065-F1
#
_cell.length_a   1.000
_cell.length_b   1.000
_cell.length_c   1.000
_cell.angle_alpha   90.00
_cell.angle_beta   90.00
_cell.angle_gamma   90.00
#
_symmetry.space_group_name_H-M   'P 1'
#
loop_
_entity.id
_entity.type
_entity.pdbx_description
1 polymer ?
#
loop_
_entity_poly.entity_id
_entity_poly.type
_entity_poly.pdbx_seq_one_letter_code
_entity_poly.pdbx_strand_id
1 'polypeptide(L)'
;MMLLVRVCAAACAAVRWPLAKAKTKKKEVSNDEPWKKVVQNEMRCDPRQLDLLQEHLSFEMQLPRDPHARLPNWYLTDIEKILMEAKLLSPSRPSGKMLPGDTYHVSGQNPKIGSSIEGTQHTQIQRGCLADHPILMMTSRPWRSQKLESSSDAILDIVPVGQHEDAVMLKIVCEDPTSPPIVKLLVDLRLELLLTLCGGEPRNVDFAVKCLPTGGDGRFGIIFVPISQLAYSKEDGHYTNPLTGCRSVDESELPVCKIDFGTVSGIFLVDCDSVSWSASMRNGEKSVRGAYNFSRLPGARKAMEAFMKSKGYFDGA
;
A
#
# COMPACT_ATOMS: atom_id res chain seq x y z
N MET A 1 -8.62 -19.16 19.88
CA MET A 1 -7.71 -19.80 18.91
C MET A 1 -6.58 -18.79 18.64
N MET A 2 -5.39 -19.00 19.20
CA MET A 2 -4.29 -18.03 19.18
C MET A 2 -3.64 -17.99 17.79
N LEU A 3 -3.63 -16.81 17.15
CA LEU A 3 -2.92 -16.59 15.88
C LEU A 3 -1.43 -16.31 16.17
N LEU A 4 -0.55 -17.13 15.58
CA LEU A 4 0.89 -16.88 15.54
C LEU A 4 1.19 -15.74 14.56
N VAL A 5 1.78 -14.66 15.05
CA VAL A 5 2.46 -13.65 14.23
C VAL A 5 3.86 -14.20 13.91
N ARG A 6 4.15 -14.47 12.63
CA ARG A 6 5.50 -14.86 12.20
C ARG A 6 6.38 -13.61 12.04
N VAL A 7 7.53 -13.66 12.70
CA VAL A 7 8.60 -12.66 12.65
C VAL A 7 9.59 -13.04 11.54
N CYS A 8 9.82 -12.14 10.58
CA CYS A 8 11.00 -12.20 9.72
C CYS A 8 12.16 -11.49 10.43
N ALA A 9 12.96 -12.26 11.18
CA ALA A 9 14.25 -11.82 11.67
C ALA A 9 15.28 -12.02 10.56
N ALA A 10 15.82 -10.93 10.01
CA ALA A 10 17.00 -11.00 9.16
C ALA A 10 18.20 -11.44 10.00
N ALA A 11 18.86 -12.51 9.57
CA ALA A 11 19.98 -13.13 10.26
C ALA A 11 21.21 -12.21 10.32
N CYS A 12 21.55 -11.72 11.51
CA CYS A 12 22.95 -11.43 11.85
C CYS A 12 23.59 -12.76 12.25
N ALA A 13 24.56 -13.22 11.45
CA ALA A 13 25.34 -14.41 11.73
C ALA A 13 26.12 -14.25 13.04
N ALA A 14 25.74 -15.03 14.05
CA ALA A 14 26.50 -15.18 15.27
C ALA A 14 27.71 -16.08 15.01
N VAL A 15 28.88 -15.49 14.78
CA VAL A 15 30.17 -16.19 14.91
C VAL A 15 30.45 -16.34 16.41
N ARG A 16 30.40 -17.58 16.90
CA ARG A 16 30.85 -17.95 18.26
C ARG A 16 32.38 -18.08 18.28
N TRP A 17 33.04 -17.39 19.22
CA TRP A 17 34.30 -17.85 19.82
C TRP A 17 34.50 -17.22 21.23
N PRO A 18 35.42 -17.75 22.07
CA PRO A 18 35.08 -18.36 23.35
C PRO A 18 35.22 -17.42 24.56
N LEU A 19 34.48 -17.77 25.62
CA LEU A 19 34.52 -17.17 26.96
C LEU A 19 35.94 -17.22 27.56
N ALA A 20 36.59 -16.07 27.68
CA ALA A 20 37.71 -15.85 28.57
C ALA A 20 37.30 -14.91 29.71
N LYS A 21 37.36 -15.42 30.95
CA LYS A 21 37.15 -14.64 32.19
C LYS A 21 38.25 -13.59 32.34
N ALA A 22 37.88 -12.30 32.44
CA ALA A 22 38.80 -11.27 32.92
C ALA A 22 38.08 -10.15 33.68
N LYS A 23 38.31 -10.17 35.00
CA LYS A 23 38.26 -9.13 36.03
C LYS A 23 37.60 -7.78 35.68
N THR A 24 36.57 -7.47 36.44
CA THR A 24 35.97 -6.15 36.65
C THR A 24 37.01 -5.10 37.07
N LYS A 25 37.28 -4.13 36.19
CA LYS A 25 37.77 -2.81 36.57
C LYS A 25 36.69 -1.79 36.20
N LYS A 26 36.16 -1.10 37.22
CA LYS A 26 35.35 0.12 37.02
C LYS A 26 36.20 1.12 36.24
N LYS A 27 35.83 1.35 34.98
CA LYS A 27 36.30 2.47 34.17
C LYS A 27 35.07 3.35 33.95
N GLU A 28 35.16 4.60 34.36
CA GLU A 28 34.16 5.62 34.05
C GLU A 28 33.91 5.59 32.54
N VAL A 29 32.66 5.35 32.17
CA VAL A 29 32.22 5.32 30.78
C VAL A 29 32.02 6.77 30.37
N SER A 30 32.92 7.30 29.55
CA SER A 30 32.65 8.52 28.79
C SER A 30 31.49 8.23 27.82
N ASN A 31 30.62 9.21 27.61
CA ASN A 31 29.44 9.17 26.73
C ASN A 31 29.76 9.02 25.22
N ASP A 32 30.76 8.22 24.85
CA ASP A 32 31.07 7.89 23.46
C ASP A 32 30.40 6.57 23.10
N GLU A 33 29.14 6.67 22.71
CA GLU A 33 28.38 5.56 22.15
C GLU A 33 29.02 5.07 20.84
N PRO A 34 29.48 3.79 20.75
CA PRO A 34 30.16 3.26 19.57
C PRO A 34 29.28 3.27 18.31
N TRP A 35 27.96 3.17 18.48
CA TRP A 35 27.01 3.18 17.37
C TRP A 35 26.91 4.55 16.69
N LYS A 36 27.19 5.66 17.40
CA LYS A 36 27.25 7.00 16.78
C LYS A 36 28.41 7.11 15.79
N LYS A 37 29.53 6.43 16.04
CA LYS A 37 30.67 6.39 15.10
C LYS A 37 30.44 5.47 13.91
N VAL A 38 29.66 4.40 14.06
CA VAL A 38 29.32 3.50 12.93
C VAL A 38 28.31 4.18 11.99
N VAL A 39 27.29 4.87 12.53
CA VAL A 39 26.30 5.59 11.70
C VAL A 39 26.89 6.86 11.06
N GLN A 40 27.88 7.52 11.68
CA GLN A 40 28.52 8.70 11.10
C GLN A 40 29.56 8.40 10.01
N ASN A 41 30.02 7.16 9.87
CA ASN A 41 31.10 6.79 8.94
C ASN A 41 30.63 6.06 7.67
N GLU A 42 29.37 5.65 7.54
CA GLU A 42 28.90 4.89 6.35
C GLU A 42 27.90 5.62 5.44
N MET A 43 27.53 6.87 5.71
CA MET A 43 26.75 7.70 4.77
C MET A 43 27.21 9.17 4.71
N ARG A 44 28.52 9.40 4.76
CA ARG A 44 29.05 10.66 4.22
C ARG A 44 29.26 10.45 2.73
N CYS A 45 28.25 10.78 1.93
CA CYS A 45 28.52 11.15 0.54
C CYS A 45 29.58 12.25 0.61
N ASP A 46 30.75 12.01 0.01
CA ASP A 46 31.74 13.05 -0.19
C ASP A 46 31.01 14.20 -0.91
N PRO A 47 31.05 15.45 -0.41
CA PRO A 47 30.48 16.59 -1.12
C PRO A 47 30.96 16.68 -2.57
N ARG A 48 32.17 16.19 -2.88
CA ARG A 48 32.70 16.10 -4.24
C ARG A 48 32.07 15.00 -5.09
N GLN A 49 31.48 13.96 -4.48
CA GLN A 49 30.68 12.94 -5.18
C GLN A 49 29.27 13.43 -5.50
N LEU A 50 28.75 14.41 -4.74
CA LEU A 50 27.51 15.12 -5.08
C LEU A 50 27.69 15.97 -6.35
N ASP A 51 28.85 16.62 -6.50
CA ASP A 51 29.20 17.35 -7.73
C ASP A 51 29.34 16.41 -8.93
N LEU A 52 29.95 15.23 -8.75
CA LEU A 52 30.05 14.20 -9.81
C LEU A 52 28.71 13.58 -10.22
N LEU A 53 27.72 13.54 -9.32
CA LEU A 53 26.35 13.08 -9.63
C LEU A 53 25.57 14.15 -10.42
N GLN A 54 25.88 15.43 -10.23
CA GLN A 54 25.28 16.54 -10.98
C GLN A 54 25.81 16.63 -12.41
N GLU A 55 27.05 16.21 -12.67
CA GLU A 55 27.66 16.19 -14.01
C GLU A 55 27.29 14.95 -14.85
N HIS A 56 26.52 14.02 -14.32
CA HIS A 56 26.09 12.86 -15.08
C HIS A 56 25.01 13.30 -16.09
N LEU A 57 25.29 13.22 -17.39
CA LEU A 57 24.37 13.58 -18.47
C LEU A 57 22.96 12.96 -18.30
N SER A 58 22.88 11.76 -17.71
CA SER A 58 21.61 11.11 -17.39
C SER A 58 20.80 11.83 -16.32
N PHE A 59 21.45 12.47 -15.34
CA PHE A 59 20.80 13.28 -14.31
C PHE A 59 20.36 14.62 -14.90
N GLU A 60 21.21 15.31 -15.67
CA GLU A 60 20.85 16.54 -16.40
C GLU A 60 19.72 16.34 -17.42
N MET A 61 19.65 15.18 -18.08
CA MET A 61 18.53 14.84 -18.98
C MET A 61 17.26 14.39 -18.25
N GLN A 62 17.35 14.04 -16.96
CA GLN A 62 16.19 13.71 -16.12
C GLN A 62 15.66 14.91 -15.34
N LEU A 63 16.45 15.98 -15.19
CA LEU A 63 15.99 17.23 -14.61
C LEU A 63 15.00 17.89 -15.58
N PRO A 64 13.76 18.20 -15.15
CA PRO A 64 12.80 18.92 -15.98
C PRO A 64 13.42 20.25 -16.41
N ARG A 65 13.68 20.40 -17.71
CA ARG A 65 14.25 21.65 -18.30
C ARG A 65 13.30 22.84 -18.19
N ASP A 66 12.03 22.56 -17.95
CA ASP A 66 11.02 23.55 -17.60
C ASP A 66 10.41 23.17 -16.23
N PRO A 67 10.63 23.97 -15.17
CA PRO A 67 9.99 23.74 -13.86
C PRO A 67 8.46 23.86 -13.92
N HIS A 68 7.90 24.46 -14.97
CA HIS A 68 6.46 24.56 -15.25
C HIS A 68 5.92 23.41 -16.13
N ALA A 69 6.78 22.57 -16.72
CA ALA A 69 6.36 21.39 -17.49
C ALA A 69 5.93 20.21 -16.60
N ARG A 70 5.80 20.42 -15.29
CA ARG A 70 5.26 19.42 -14.36
C ARG A 70 3.74 19.45 -14.46
N LEU A 71 3.18 18.55 -15.26
CA LEU A 71 1.76 18.26 -15.19
C LEU A 71 1.48 17.61 -13.81
N PRO A 72 0.59 18.16 -12.99
CA PRO A 72 0.20 17.52 -11.75
C PRO A 72 -0.47 16.19 -12.11
N ASN A 73 0.15 15.09 -11.68
CA ASN A 73 -0.34 13.76 -11.98
C ASN A 73 -1.23 13.20 -10.87
N TRP A 74 -1.53 13.96 -9.82
CA TRP A 74 -2.53 13.55 -8.84
C TRP A 74 -3.86 13.19 -9.50
N TYR A 75 -4.55 12.19 -8.92
CA TYR A 75 -5.79 11.61 -9.43
C TYR A 75 -5.64 10.78 -10.72
N LEU A 76 -4.43 10.62 -11.28
CA LEU A 76 -4.14 9.75 -12.42
C LEU A 76 -3.65 8.38 -11.94
N THR A 77 -4.57 7.55 -11.46
CA THR A 77 -4.27 6.14 -11.13
C THR A 77 -4.07 5.34 -12.41
N ASP A 78 -2.82 4.96 -12.71
CA ASP A 78 -2.48 4.13 -13.87
C ASP A 78 -2.66 2.64 -13.54
N ILE A 79 -3.91 2.19 -13.62
CA ILE A 79 -4.30 0.81 -13.30
C ILE A 79 -3.58 -0.19 -14.20
N GLU A 80 -3.45 0.10 -15.50
CA GLU A 80 -2.79 -0.77 -16.47
C GLU A 80 -1.33 -0.99 -16.12
N LYS A 81 -0.60 0.09 -15.80
CA LYS A 81 0.79 0.02 -15.38
C LYS A 81 0.97 -0.79 -14.10
N ILE A 82 0.13 -0.58 -13.08
CA ILE A 82 0.18 -1.33 -11.81
C ILE A 82 0.02 -2.84 -12.06
N LEU A 83 -0.95 -3.22 -12.88
CA LEU A 83 -1.23 -4.63 -13.20
C LEU A 83 -0.10 -5.25 -14.02
N MET A 84 0.41 -4.52 -15.01
CA MET A 84 1.52 -4.97 -15.86
C MET A 84 2.80 -5.15 -15.05
N GLU A 85 3.16 -4.18 -14.20
CA GLU A 85 4.34 -4.29 -13.35
C GLU A 85 4.25 -5.48 -12.38
N ALA A 86 3.10 -5.68 -11.73
CA ALA A 86 2.92 -6.83 -10.84
C ALA A 86 3.09 -8.16 -11.58
N LYS A 87 2.53 -8.29 -12.79
CA LYS A 87 2.63 -9.49 -13.62
C LYS A 87 4.06 -9.75 -14.11
N LEU A 88 4.80 -8.71 -14.49
CA LEU A 88 6.16 -8.85 -15.03
C LEU A 88 7.22 -9.06 -13.94
N LEU A 89 7.07 -8.40 -12.79
CA LEU A 89 8.05 -8.45 -11.70
C LEU A 89 7.89 -9.67 -10.78
N SER A 90 6.72 -10.30 -10.80
CA SER A 90 6.47 -11.47 -9.96
C SER A 90 6.49 -12.76 -10.78
N PRO A 91 7.16 -13.81 -10.30
CA PRO A 91 7.07 -15.10 -10.95
C PRO A 91 5.62 -15.60 -10.86
N SER A 92 5.02 -15.89 -12.01
CA SER A 92 3.71 -16.55 -12.14
C SER A 92 3.79 -18.05 -11.81
N ARG A 93 4.42 -18.37 -10.67
CA ARG A 93 4.72 -19.73 -10.23
C ARG A 93 4.29 -19.92 -8.77
N PRO A 94 3.76 -21.10 -8.43
CA PRO A 94 3.59 -21.52 -7.04
C PRO A 94 4.90 -21.37 -6.26
N SER A 95 4.81 -21.09 -4.96
CA SER A 95 5.96 -20.84 -4.09
C SER A 95 6.97 -22.00 -4.08
N GLY A 96 6.49 -23.25 -4.21
CA GLY A 96 7.34 -24.43 -4.35
C GLY A 96 8.10 -24.56 -5.68
N LYS A 97 7.91 -23.64 -6.63
CA LYS A 97 8.57 -23.61 -7.95
C LYS A 97 9.41 -22.34 -8.17
N MET A 98 9.62 -21.55 -7.13
CA MET A 98 10.48 -20.36 -7.16
C MET A 98 11.96 -20.77 -7.20
N LEU A 99 12.76 -20.07 -8.00
CA LEU A 99 14.21 -20.26 -8.02
C LEU A 99 14.85 -19.59 -6.80
N PRO A 100 16.07 -19.99 -6.40
CA PRO A 100 16.81 -19.29 -5.35
C PRO A 100 16.96 -17.79 -5.68
N GLY A 101 16.49 -16.93 -4.77
CA GLY A 101 16.53 -15.48 -4.93
C GLY A 101 15.28 -14.87 -5.57
N ASP A 102 14.38 -15.67 -6.14
CA ASP A 102 13.08 -15.18 -6.57
C ASP A 102 12.28 -14.66 -5.37
N THR A 103 11.53 -13.59 -5.57
CA THR A 103 10.60 -13.05 -4.59
C THR A 103 9.35 -12.56 -5.29
N TYR A 104 8.22 -12.61 -4.59
CA TYR A 104 7.00 -11.95 -5.03
C TYR A 104 7.12 -10.44 -4.84
N HIS A 105 6.50 -9.70 -5.75
CA HIS A 105 6.46 -8.24 -5.72
C HIS A 105 5.01 -7.76 -5.78
N VAL A 106 4.71 -6.79 -4.92
CA VAL A 106 3.47 -6.01 -4.94
C VAL A 106 3.76 -4.73 -5.70
N SER A 107 2.95 -4.40 -6.70
CA SER A 107 2.92 -3.08 -7.33
C SER A 107 1.63 -2.35 -6.95
N GLY A 108 1.71 -1.03 -6.88
CA GLY A 108 0.57 -0.16 -6.57
C GLY A 108 0.98 1.29 -6.64
N GLN A 109 0.03 2.17 -6.35
CA GLN A 109 0.28 3.61 -6.42
C GLN A 109 -0.36 4.30 -5.22
N ASN A 110 0.36 5.29 -4.69
CA ASN A 110 -0.18 6.14 -3.64
C ASN A 110 -1.32 7.01 -4.18
N PRO A 111 -2.48 7.06 -3.50
CA PRO A 111 -3.42 8.16 -3.71
C PRO A 111 -2.76 9.49 -3.31
N LYS A 112 -3.31 10.61 -3.77
CA LYS A 112 -2.84 11.96 -3.46
C LYS A 112 -2.62 12.16 -1.97
N ILE A 113 -3.52 11.66 -1.13
CA ILE A 113 -3.41 11.82 0.32
C ILE A 113 -2.19 11.09 0.93
N GLY A 114 -1.73 10.03 0.29
CA GLY A 114 -0.51 9.27 0.64
C GLY A 114 0.74 9.73 -0.12
N SER A 115 0.62 10.62 -1.11
CA SER A 115 1.76 11.11 -1.87
C SER A 115 2.38 12.35 -1.21
N SER A 116 3.70 12.35 -1.07
CA SER A 116 4.49 13.50 -0.60
C SER A 116 4.91 14.46 -1.71
N ILE A 117 4.63 14.12 -2.99
CA ILE A 117 5.06 14.90 -4.15
C ILE A 117 3.88 15.10 -5.12
N GLU A 118 3.54 16.36 -5.38
CA GLU A 118 2.42 16.77 -6.24
C GLU A 118 2.64 16.49 -7.73
N GLY A 119 3.86 16.75 -8.21
CA GLY A 119 4.22 16.63 -9.61
C GLY A 119 4.67 15.23 -10.05
N THR A 120 4.72 14.25 -9.15
CA THR A 120 5.18 12.89 -9.49
C THR A 120 4.28 11.85 -8.84
N GLN A 121 3.45 11.18 -9.62
CA GLN A 121 2.94 9.87 -9.23
C GLN A 121 3.86 8.79 -9.83
N HIS A 122 4.32 7.91 -8.97
CA HIS A 122 5.13 6.75 -9.32
C HIS A 122 4.46 5.50 -8.74
N THR A 123 4.62 4.39 -9.44
CA THR A 123 4.29 3.09 -8.86
C THR A 123 5.31 2.76 -7.78
N GLN A 124 4.82 2.18 -6.70
CA GLN A 124 5.63 1.69 -5.59
C GLN A 124 5.67 0.18 -5.67
N ILE A 125 6.87 -0.37 -5.47
CA ILE A 125 7.13 -1.79 -5.53
C ILE A 125 7.68 -2.21 -4.17
N GLN A 126 7.08 -3.24 -3.58
CA GLN A 126 7.58 -3.87 -2.36
C GLN A 126 7.61 -5.38 -2.54
N ARG A 127 8.47 -6.07 -1.79
CA ARG A 127 8.43 -7.52 -1.72
C ARG A 127 7.20 -7.98 -0.93
N GLY A 128 6.55 -9.02 -1.40
CA GLY A 128 5.43 -9.64 -0.70
C GLY A 128 4.38 -10.23 -1.64
N CYS A 129 3.45 -10.95 -1.04
CA CYS A 129 2.28 -11.55 -1.68
C CYS A 129 1.03 -11.32 -0.82
N LEU A 130 -0.14 -11.68 -1.33
CA LEU A 130 -1.41 -11.48 -0.66
C LEU A 130 -1.45 -12.17 0.72
N ALA A 131 -0.86 -13.36 0.81
CA ALA A 131 -0.78 -14.13 2.05
C ALA A 131 0.04 -13.44 3.17
N ASP A 132 0.90 -12.48 2.82
CA ASP A 132 1.68 -11.71 3.80
C ASP A 132 0.86 -10.60 4.48
N HIS A 133 -0.36 -10.34 4.00
CA HIS A 133 -1.20 -9.23 4.45
C HIS A 133 -2.57 -9.73 4.93
N PRO A 134 -2.75 -10.03 6.23
CA PRO A 134 -3.99 -10.61 6.77
C PRO A 134 -5.25 -9.80 6.44
N ILE A 135 -5.17 -8.46 6.43
CA ILE A 135 -6.31 -7.60 6.09
C ILE A 135 -6.77 -7.81 4.63
N LEU A 136 -5.85 -8.09 3.71
CA LEU A 136 -6.16 -8.34 2.31
C LEU A 136 -6.71 -9.76 2.08
N MET A 137 -6.44 -10.69 3.01
CA MET A 137 -6.95 -12.05 2.97
C MET A 137 -8.42 -12.17 3.41
N MET A 138 -8.98 -11.13 4.04
CA MET A 138 -10.40 -11.10 4.43
C MET A 138 -11.34 -11.38 3.27
N THR A 139 -12.43 -12.10 3.52
CA THR A 139 -13.47 -12.41 2.55
C THR A 139 -14.84 -12.07 3.09
N SER A 140 -15.77 -11.71 2.21
CA SER A 140 -17.16 -11.45 2.55
C SER A 140 -18.07 -12.50 1.92
N ARG A 141 -18.30 -12.36 0.61
CA ARG A 141 -19.14 -13.27 -0.16
C ARG A 141 -18.53 -13.40 -1.55
N PRO A 142 -17.35 -14.05 -1.69
CA PRO A 142 -16.68 -14.13 -2.97
C PRO A 142 -17.54 -14.85 -4.01
N TRP A 143 -17.52 -14.38 -5.25
CA TRP A 143 -18.26 -14.98 -6.36
C TRP A 143 -17.39 -15.09 -7.60
N ARG A 144 -17.67 -16.11 -8.42
CA ARG A 144 -17.09 -16.23 -9.77
C ARG A 144 -17.94 -15.45 -10.74
N SER A 145 -17.31 -14.66 -11.60
CA SER A 145 -18.03 -13.93 -12.64
C SER A 145 -18.00 -14.72 -13.94
N GLN A 146 -19.17 -15.18 -14.42
CA GLN A 146 -19.28 -15.87 -15.71
C GLN A 146 -18.72 -15.02 -16.86
N LYS A 147 -18.91 -13.70 -16.76
CA LYS A 147 -18.39 -12.73 -17.73
C LYS A 147 -16.85 -12.69 -17.80
N LEU A 148 -16.17 -13.08 -16.74
CA LEU A 148 -14.71 -13.11 -16.65
C LEU A 148 -14.15 -14.53 -16.77
N GLU A 149 -14.98 -15.56 -16.62
CA GLU A 149 -14.60 -16.98 -16.55
C GLU A 149 -13.79 -17.44 -17.76
N SER A 150 -14.20 -17.04 -18.97
CA SER A 150 -13.51 -17.42 -20.21
C SER A 150 -12.14 -16.77 -20.40
N SER A 151 -11.82 -15.73 -19.62
CA SER A 151 -10.62 -14.90 -19.82
C SER A 151 -9.59 -15.01 -18.70
N SER A 152 -10.02 -15.25 -17.46
CA SER A 152 -9.14 -15.06 -16.29
C SER A 152 -9.52 -15.87 -15.05
N ASP A 153 -10.58 -16.68 -15.12
CA ASP A 153 -11.19 -17.40 -13.99
C ASP A 153 -11.23 -16.59 -12.69
N ALA A 154 -11.76 -15.36 -12.82
CA ALA A 154 -11.70 -14.35 -11.78
C ALA A 154 -12.75 -14.57 -10.68
N ILE A 155 -12.29 -14.48 -9.44
CA ILE A 155 -13.10 -14.43 -8.23
C ILE A 155 -13.16 -12.98 -7.76
N LEU A 156 -14.35 -12.44 -7.62
CA LEU A 156 -14.62 -11.07 -7.15
C LEU A 156 -15.16 -11.12 -5.72
N ASP A 157 -14.80 -10.14 -4.88
CA ASP A 157 -15.36 -10.00 -3.53
C ASP A 157 -15.36 -8.52 -3.11
N ILE A 158 -16.49 -8.00 -2.67
CA ILE A 158 -16.59 -6.67 -2.04
C ILE A 158 -16.51 -6.89 -0.53
N VAL A 159 -15.35 -6.58 0.03
CA VAL A 159 -14.99 -6.92 1.40
C VAL A 159 -15.16 -5.70 2.30
N PRO A 160 -16.04 -5.75 3.33
CA PRO A 160 -16.08 -4.75 4.38
C PRO A 160 -14.84 -4.93 5.27
N VAL A 161 -14.04 -3.87 5.36
CA VAL A 161 -12.80 -3.84 6.14
C VAL A 161 -13.03 -3.09 7.45
N GLY A 162 -13.75 -1.97 7.41
CA GLY A 162 -14.06 -1.20 8.62
C GLY A 162 -15.34 -1.66 9.33
N GLN A 163 -15.74 -0.89 10.34
CA GLN A 163 -17.04 -1.00 11.01
C GLN A 163 -18.16 -0.32 10.22
N HIS A 164 -17.81 0.69 9.41
CA HIS A 164 -18.75 1.33 8.50
C HIS A 164 -18.95 0.52 7.23
N GLU A 165 -20.18 0.52 6.70
CA GLU A 165 -20.53 -0.26 5.52
C GLU A 165 -19.76 0.16 4.25
N ASP A 166 -19.32 1.42 4.17
CA ASP A 166 -18.57 1.99 3.05
C ASP A 166 -17.05 1.90 3.22
N ALA A 167 -16.58 1.37 4.35
CA ALA A 167 -15.17 1.09 4.57
C ALA A 167 -14.81 -0.24 3.89
N VAL A 168 -14.79 -0.22 2.55
CA VAL A 168 -14.74 -1.43 1.70
C VAL A 168 -13.53 -1.47 0.78
N MET A 169 -13.19 -2.67 0.33
CA MET A 169 -12.33 -2.90 -0.83
C MET A 169 -12.98 -3.87 -1.80
N LEU A 170 -12.73 -3.70 -3.10
CA LEU A 170 -12.91 -4.77 -4.07
C LEU A 170 -11.62 -5.58 -4.11
N LYS A 171 -11.75 -6.89 -3.88
CA LYS A 171 -10.71 -7.87 -4.12
C LYS A 171 -11.06 -8.67 -5.37
N ILE A 172 -10.12 -8.76 -6.30
CA ILE A 172 -10.21 -9.63 -7.47
C ILE A 172 -9.06 -10.63 -7.39
N VAL A 173 -9.34 -11.92 -7.50
CA VAL A 173 -8.33 -12.96 -7.61
C VAL A 173 -8.44 -13.61 -8.99
N CYS A 174 -7.38 -13.53 -9.79
CA CYS A 174 -7.39 -14.04 -11.17
C CYS A 174 -6.01 -14.57 -11.59
N GLU A 175 -5.97 -15.32 -12.69
CA GLU A 175 -4.71 -15.84 -13.25
C GLU A 175 -3.96 -14.78 -14.05
N ASP A 176 -4.68 -13.96 -14.81
CA ASP A 176 -4.10 -12.87 -15.59
C ASP A 176 -4.67 -11.50 -15.17
N PRO A 177 -3.93 -10.72 -14.35
CA PRO A 177 -4.39 -9.41 -13.90
C PRO A 177 -4.41 -8.37 -15.04
N THR A 178 -3.70 -8.63 -16.15
CA THR A 178 -3.62 -7.73 -17.30
C THR A 178 -4.64 -8.06 -18.39
N SER A 179 -5.50 -9.05 -18.17
CA SER A 179 -6.51 -9.41 -19.16
C SER A 179 -7.45 -8.23 -19.46
N PRO A 180 -7.78 -7.93 -20.74
CA PRO A 180 -8.60 -6.77 -21.09
C PRO A 180 -9.94 -6.67 -20.33
N PRO A 181 -10.66 -7.77 -20.03
CA PRO A 181 -11.88 -7.70 -19.23
C PRO A 181 -11.66 -7.20 -17.79
N ILE A 182 -10.55 -7.57 -17.16
CA ILE A 182 -10.18 -7.14 -15.80
C ILE A 182 -9.83 -5.66 -15.78
N VAL A 183 -8.97 -5.23 -16.71
CA VAL A 183 -8.60 -3.82 -16.87
C VAL A 183 -9.85 -2.98 -17.10
N LYS A 184 -10.71 -3.41 -18.04
CA LYS A 184 -11.97 -2.72 -18.34
C LYS A 184 -12.88 -2.64 -17.12
N LEU A 185 -13.04 -3.72 -16.35
CA LEU A 185 -13.84 -3.71 -15.13
C LEU A 185 -13.34 -2.63 -14.14
N LEU A 186 -12.02 -2.56 -13.90
CA LEU A 186 -11.43 -1.63 -12.94
C LEU A 186 -11.54 -0.18 -13.41
N VAL A 187 -11.30 0.08 -14.70
CA VAL A 187 -11.42 1.41 -15.29
C VAL A 187 -12.89 1.87 -15.29
N ASP A 188 -13.81 1.02 -15.74
CA ASP A 188 -15.24 1.34 -15.76
C ASP A 188 -15.78 1.56 -14.33
N LEU A 189 -15.35 0.75 -13.36
CA LEU A 189 -15.75 0.93 -11.96
C LEU A 189 -15.24 2.26 -11.39
N ARG A 190 -13.97 2.60 -11.65
CA ARG A 190 -13.40 3.89 -11.25
C ARG A 190 -14.23 5.05 -11.81
N LEU A 191 -14.58 5.00 -13.10
CA LEU A 191 -15.40 6.02 -13.74
C LEU A 191 -16.81 6.09 -13.14
N GLU A 192 -17.44 4.93 -12.91
CA GLU A 192 -18.77 4.87 -12.28
C GLU A 192 -18.76 5.54 -10.91
N LEU A 193 -17.78 5.25 -10.06
CA LEU A 193 -17.68 5.85 -8.72
C LEU A 193 -17.47 7.36 -8.78
N LEU A 194 -16.63 7.86 -9.70
CA LEU A 194 -16.44 9.30 -9.92
C LEU A 194 -17.73 9.99 -10.39
N LEU A 195 -18.48 9.36 -11.30
CA LEU A 195 -19.73 9.91 -11.82
C LEU A 195 -20.84 9.91 -10.78
N THR A 196 -21.03 8.78 -10.10
CA THR A 196 -22.17 8.56 -9.18
C THR A 196 -22.02 9.25 -7.83
N LEU A 197 -20.80 9.27 -7.26
CA LEU A 197 -20.59 9.76 -5.89
C LEU A 197 -20.03 11.17 -5.82
N CYS A 198 -19.53 11.71 -6.93
CA CYS A 198 -18.95 13.06 -6.96
C CYS A 198 -19.56 13.98 -8.02
N GLY A 199 -20.63 13.56 -8.70
CA GLY A 199 -21.22 14.33 -9.79
C GLY A 199 -20.23 14.63 -10.93
N GLY A 200 -19.16 13.82 -11.04
CA GLY A 200 -18.06 14.05 -11.97
C GLY A 200 -16.95 14.98 -11.48
N GLU A 201 -16.96 15.49 -10.24
CA GLU A 201 -15.84 16.26 -9.67
C GLU A 201 -14.76 15.34 -9.07
N PRO A 202 -13.60 15.15 -9.73
CA PRO A 202 -12.61 14.13 -9.32
C PRO A 202 -11.82 14.51 -8.06
N ARG A 203 -12.02 15.69 -7.48
CA ARG A 203 -11.13 16.22 -6.43
C ARG A 203 -11.42 15.66 -5.04
N ASN A 204 -12.60 15.09 -4.82
CA ASN A 204 -13.06 14.60 -3.52
C ASN A 204 -12.88 13.09 -3.33
N VAL A 205 -12.48 12.37 -4.38
CA VAL A 205 -12.30 10.91 -4.37
C VAL A 205 -10.95 10.56 -4.96
N ASP A 206 -10.33 9.55 -4.39
CA ASP A 206 -9.15 8.91 -4.93
C ASP A 206 -9.24 7.39 -4.76
N PHE A 207 -8.26 6.66 -5.29
CA PHE A 207 -8.25 5.21 -5.31
C PHE A 207 -6.88 4.68 -4.90
N ALA A 208 -6.86 3.80 -3.90
CA ALA A 208 -5.69 2.97 -3.64
C ALA A 208 -5.84 1.67 -4.42
N VAL A 209 -4.95 1.47 -5.39
CA VAL A 209 -4.94 0.27 -6.24
C VAL A 209 -3.62 -0.47 -6.06
N LYS A 210 -3.72 -1.78 -5.87
CA LYS A 210 -2.59 -2.70 -5.78
C LYS A 210 -2.82 -3.95 -6.58
N CYS A 211 -1.74 -4.53 -7.07
CA CYS A 211 -1.70 -5.88 -7.60
C CYS A 211 -0.52 -6.65 -7.01
N LEU A 212 -0.76 -7.89 -6.62
CA LEU A 212 0.23 -8.74 -5.97
C LEU A 212 -0.08 -10.22 -6.22
N PRO A 213 0.94 -11.10 -6.30
CA PRO A 213 0.73 -12.54 -6.32
C PRO A 213 -0.01 -13.01 -5.06
N THR A 214 -0.77 -14.09 -5.17
CA THR A 214 -1.44 -14.73 -4.02
C THR A 214 -0.46 -15.43 -3.07
N GLY A 215 0.69 -15.89 -3.60
CA GLY A 215 1.75 -16.55 -2.83
C GLY A 215 1.74 -18.09 -2.87
N GLY A 216 0.86 -18.74 -3.65
CA GLY A 216 0.76 -20.20 -3.63
C GLY A 216 0.22 -20.90 -4.88
N ASP A 217 -0.70 -20.27 -5.61
CA ASP A 217 -1.44 -20.93 -6.70
C ASP A 217 -1.12 -20.34 -8.10
N GLY A 218 -0.15 -19.42 -8.18
CA GLY A 218 0.21 -18.74 -9.43
C GLY A 218 -0.79 -17.65 -9.85
N ARG A 219 -1.76 -17.31 -9.01
CA ARG A 219 -2.72 -16.23 -9.25
C ARG A 219 -2.24 -14.89 -8.69
N PHE A 220 -2.98 -13.85 -9.04
CA PHE A 220 -2.82 -12.49 -8.58
C PHE A 220 -4.05 -12.03 -7.82
N GLY A 221 -3.84 -11.32 -6.72
CA GLY A 221 -4.83 -10.47 -6.08
C GLY A 221 -4.72 -9.04 -6.61
N ILE A 222 -5.85 -8.43 -6.91
CA ILE A 222 -5.99 -7.00 -7.20
C ILE A 222 -6.85 -6.42 -6.09
N ILE A 223 -6.34 -5.38 -5.44
CA ILE A 223 -7.03 -4.66 -4.37
C ILE A 223 -7.35 -3.27 -4.91
N PHE A 224 -8.63 -2.94 -4.93
CA PHE A 224 -9.14 -1.64 -5.35
C PHE A 224 -9.94 -1.03 -4.20
N VAL A 225 -9.46 0.09 -3.66
CA VAL A 225 -10.07 0.76 -2.51
C VAL A 225 -10.47 2.17 -2.91
N PRO A 226 -11.78 2.47 -3.00
CA PRO A 226 -12.24 3.84 -3.14
C PRO A 226 -12.08 4.56 -1.80
N ILE A 227 -11.51 5.77 -1.83
CA ILE A 227 -11.28 6.57 -0.63
C ILE A 227 -11.69 8.01 -0.85
N SER A 228 -12.11 8.67 0.23
CA SER A 228 -12.31 10.11 0.25
C SER A 228 -10.97 10.83 0.22
N GLN A 229 -10.89 11.93 -0.52
CA GLN A 229 -9.75 12.83 -0.47
C GLN A 229 -9.80 13.63 0.84
N LEU A 230 -8.97 13.26 1.80
CA LEU A 230 -8.93 13.93 3.09
C LEU A 230 -8.33 15.35 2.95
N ALA A 231 -8.85 16.27 3.74
CA ALA A 231 -8.35 17.65 3.85
C ALA A 231 -7.41 17.76 5.05
N TYR A 232 -6.20 18.27 4.84
CA TYR A 232 -5.24 18.50 5.92
C TYR A 232 -5.27 19.98 6.35
N SER A 233 -5.56 20.23 7.62
CA SER A 233 -5.40 21.55 8.23
C SER A 233 -3.96 21.72 8.70
N LYS A 234 -3.24 22.70 8.13
CA LYS A 234 -1.89 23.06 8.61
C LYS A 234 -1.91 23.75 9.98
N GLU A 235 -3.03 24.40 10.32
CA GLU A 235 -3.19 25.13 11.58
C GLU A 235 -3.33 24.17 12.76
N ASP A 236 -4.17 23.14 12.60
CA ASP A 236 -4.44 22.18 13.66
C ASP A 236 -3.62 20.89 13.54
N GLY A 237 -2.94 20.66 12.42
CA GLY A 237 -2.17 19.42 12.18
C GLY A 237 -3.04 18.17 12.00
N HIS A 238 -4.32 18.33 11.66
CA HIS A 238 -5.29 17.25 11.61
C HIS A 238 -5.91 17.07 10.22
N TYR A 239 -6.24 15.82 9.91
CA TYR A 239 -7.02 15.45 8.74
C TYR A 239 -8.52 15.50 9.05
N THR A 240 -9.30 15.89 8.04
CA THR A 240 -10.76 15.83 8.03
C THR A 240 -11.22 15.08 6.79
N ASN A 241 -12.20 14.20 6.92
CA ASN A 241 -12.90 13.64 5.77
C ASN A 241 -14.03 14.61 5.37
N PRO A 242 -13.92 15.32 4.23
CA PRO A 242 -14.90 16.34 3.85
C PRO A 242 -16.29 15.77 3.53
N LEU A 243 -16.39 14.48 3.22
CA LEU A 243 -17.66 13.83 2.86
C LEU A 243 -18.45 13.35 4.08
N THR A 244 -17.78 13.20 5.24
CA THR A 244 -18.42 12.73 6.48
C THR A 244 -18.35 13.74 7.61
N GLY A 245 -17.48 14.75 7.51
CA GLY A 245 -17.21 15.72 8.57
C GLY A 245 -16.33 15.19 9.70
N CYS A 246 -15.99 13.89 9.70
CA CYS A 246 -15.16 13.28 10.75
C CYS A 246 -13.75 13.87 10.76
N ARG A 247 -13.20 14.17 11.94
CA ARG A 247 -11.81 14.62 12.12
C ARG A 247 -10.97 13.51 12.70
N SER A 248 -9.70 13.47 12.31
CA SER A 248 -8.73 12.47 12.81
C SER A 248 -8.55 12.48 14.33
N VAL A 249 -8.80 13.61 15.00
CA VAL A 249 -8.77 13.71 16.47
C VAL A 249 -9.90 12.99 17.18
N ASP A 250 -11.05 12.84 16.51
CA ASP A 250 -12.20 12.12 17.06
C ASP A 250 -11.90 10.60 17.09
N GLU A 251 -10.92 10.18 16.29
CA GLU A 251 -10.43 8.82 16.16
C GLU A 251 -9.11 8.67 16.95
N SER A 252 -9.21 8.84 18.27
CA SER A 252 -8.08 8.92 19.25
C SER A 252 -7.05 7.77 19.22
N GLU A 253 -7.24 6.76 18.38
CA GLU A 253 -6.40 5.56 18.29
C GLU A 253 -5.79 5.32 16.88
N LEU A 254 -5.87 6.29 15.96
CA LEU A 254 -5.27 6.13 14.63
C LEU A 254 -3.80 6.58 14.61
N PRO A 255 -2.81 5.64 14.59
CA PRO A 255 -1.41 6.03 14.39
C PRO A 255 -1.19 6.65 13.00
N VAL A 256 -2.00 6.26 12.02
CA VAL A 256 -2.01 6.81 10.67
C VAL A 256 -3.46 6.94 10.20
N CYS A 257 -3.85 8.15 9.79
CA CYS A 257 -5.24 8.46 9.42
C CYS A 257 -5.51 8.29 7.92
N LYS A 258 -4.55 7.77 7.15
CA LYS A 258 -4.57 7.82 5.68
C LYS A 258 -4.44 6.42 5.12
N ILE A 259 -5.21 6.12 4.09
CA ILE A 259 -4.97 4.94 3.25
C ILE A 259 -3.99 5.36 2.15
N ASP A 260 -2.82 4.73 2.17
CA ASP A 260 -1.78 4.85 1.16
C ASP A 260 -1.31 3.45 0.74
N PHE A 261 -0.26 3.37 -0.07
CA PHE A 261 0.32 2.11 -0.50
C PHE A 261 0.73 1.24 0.68
N GLY A 262 1.31 1.75 1.77
CA GLY A 262 1.63 0.90 2.91
C GLY A 262 0.38 0.47 3.68
N THR A 263 -0.40 1.48 4.07
CA THR A 263 -1.45 1.40 5.07
C THR A 263 -2.65 0.58 4.60
N VAL A 264 -2.93 0.56 3.29
CA VAL A 264 -3.96 -0.32 2.71
C VAL A 264 -3.69 -1.81 3.00
N SER A 265 -2.43 -2.18 3.20
CA SER A 265 -1.99 -3.54 3.56
C SER A 265 -1.58 -3.71 5.03
N GLY A 266 -1.79 -2.69 5.86
CA GLY A 266 -1.38 -2.69 7.27
C GLY A 266 0.10 -2.46 7.53
N ILE A 267 0.80 -1.87 6.56
CA ILE A 267 2.19 -1.44 6.75
C ILE A 267 2.15 0.01 7.19
N PHE A 268 2.64 0.27 8.41
CA PHE A 268 2.70 1.61 8.98
C PHE A 268 4.14 2.09 8.99
N LEU A 269 4.36 3.31 8.50
CA LEU A 269 5.56 4.06 8.81
C LEU A 269 5.38 4.63 10.22
N VAL A 270 6.17 4.13 11.15
CA VAL A 270 6.17 4.59 12.53
C VAL A 270 7.53 5.23 12.78
N ASP A 271 7.53 6.47 13.27
CA ASP A 271 8.75 7.06 13.82
C ASP A 271 9.28 6.14 14.92
N CYS A 272 10.60 6.03 15.06
CA CYS A 272 11.27 5.06 15.95
C CYS A 272 11.01 5.31 17.45
N ASP A 273 10.00 6.11 17.81
CA ASP A 273 9.56 6.23 19.18
C ASP A 273 8.87 4.93 19.65
N SER A 274 9.25 4.50 20.85
CA SER A 274 8.79 3.21 21.40
C SER A 274 7.28 3.14 21.63
N VAL A 275 6.59 4.28 21.73
CA VAL A 275 5.16 4.35 22.06
C VAL A 275 4.34 4.07 20.81
N SER A 276 4.60 4.79 19.73
CA SER A 276 3.99 4.60 18.42
C SER A 276 4.28 3.21 17.86
N TRP A 277 5.52 2.72 18.02
CA TRP A 277 5.87 1.35 17.62
C TRP A 277 5.05 0.32 18.38
N SER A 278 4.99 0.44 19.71
CA SER A 278 4.22 -0.49 20.56
C SER A 278 2.71 -0.39 20.33
N ALA A 279 2.20 0.78 19.95
CA ALA A 279 0.80 0.98 19.60
C ALA A 279 0.47 0.25 18.27
N SER A 280 1.27 0.46 17.22
CA SER A 280 1.08 -0.24 15.93
C SER A 280 1.23 -1.75 16.06
N MET A 281 2.16 -2.24 16.88
CA MET A 281 2.34 -3.68 17.10
C MET A 281 1.19 -4.33 17.88
N ARG A 282 0.54 -3.61 18.80
CA ARG A 282 -0.57 -4.15 19.62
C ARG A 282 -1.93 -4.01 18.94
N ASN A 283 -2.12 -2.93 18.19
CA ASN A 283 -3.41 -2.53 17.65
C ASN A 283 -3.44 -2.49 16.13
N GLY A 284 -2.46 -3.05 15.43
CA GLY A 284 -2.28 -2.91 13.98
C GLY A 284 -3.54 -3.16 13.16
N GLU A 285 -4.27 -4.27 13.40
CA GLU A 285 -5.55 -4.52 12.71
C GLU A 285 -6.58 -3.44 13.00
N LYS A 286 -6.77 -3.07 14.28
CA LYS A 286 -7.70 -2.00 14.69
C LYS A 286 -7.35 -0.68 14.00
N SER A 287 -6.06 -0.35 13.93
CA SER A 287 -5.56 0.85 13.25
C SER A 287 -5.85 0.84 11.75
N VAL A 288 -5.66 -0.29 11.05
CA VAL A 288 -6.01 -0.39 9.63
C VAL A 288 -7.50 -0.22 9.42
N ARG A 289 -8.32 -0.94 10.18
CA ARG A 289 -9.79 -0.83 10.08
C ARG A 289 -10.27 0.59 10.37
N GLY A 290 -9.65 1.25 11.34
CA GLY A 290 -9.91 2.65 11.64
C GLY A 290 -9.50 3.59 10.49
N ALA A 291 -8.36 3.36 9.84
CA ALA A 291 -7.97 4.14 8.65
C ALA A 291 -8.96 3.96 7.48
N TYR A 292 -9.46 2.74 7.28
CA TYR A 292 -10.53 2.45 6.31
C TYR A 292 -11.86 3.14 6.69
N ASN A 293 -12.23 3.10 7.97
CA ASN A 293 -13.40 3.82 8.49
C ASN A 293 -13.30 5.32 8.23
N PHE A 294 -12.16 5.92 8.58
CA PHE A 294 -11.95 7.36 8.45
C PHE A 294 -11.89 7.81 6.98
N SER A 295 -11.21 7.04 6.13
CA SER A 295 -11.05 7.34 4.69
C SER A 295 -12.23 6.89 3.82
N ARG A 296 -13.28 6.31 4.40
CA ARG A 296 -14.43 5.76 3.67
C ARG A 296 -15.04 6.79 2.72
N LEU A 297 -15.54 6.31 1.59
CA LEU A 297 -16.30 7.08 0.62
C LEU A 297 -17.78 6.74 0.78
N PRO A 298 -18.63 7.64 1.33
CA PRO A 298 -20.05 7.35 1.53
C PRO A 298 -20.76 6.86 0.26
N GLY A 299 -21.51 5.77 0.38
CA GLY A 299 -22.23 5.13 -0.73
C GLY A 299 -21.36 4.25 -1.65
N ALA A 300 -20.04 4.15 -1.43
CA ALA A 300 -19.13 3.37 -2.26
C ALA A 300 -19.55 1.91 -2.38
N ARG A 301 -19.93 1.27 -1.27
CA ARG A 301 -20.30 -0.14 -1.31
C ARG A 301 -21.49 -0.40 -2.21
N LYS A 302 -22.55 0.38 -2.01
CA LYS A 302 -23.79 0.28 -2.79
C LYS A 302 -23.55 0.58 -4.27
N ALA A 303 -22.73 1.59 -4.58
CA ALA A 303 -22.37 1.93 -5.95
C ALA A 303 -21.57 0.79 -6.63
N MET A 304 -20.60 0.20 -5.92
CA MET A 304 -19.85 -0.96 -6.42
C MET A 304 -20.75 -2.16 -6.67
N GLU A 305 -21.63 -2.51 -5.72
CA GLU A 305 -22.58 -3.62 -5.88
C GLU A 305 -23.55 -3.37 -7.06
N ALA A 306 -24.08 -2.16 -7.19
CA ALA A 306 -24.95 -1.77 -8.29
C ALA A 306 -24.23 -1.82 -9.65
N PHE A 307 -22.99 -1.36 -9.72
CA PHE A 307 -22.14 -1.48 -10.91
C PHE A 307 -21.93 -2.95 -11.29
N MET A 308 -21.51 -3.79 -10.34
CA MET A 308 -21.26 -5.21 -10.60
C MET A 308 -22.51 -5.91 -11.12
N LYS A 309 -23.68 -5.62 -10.53
CA LYS A 309 -24.96 -6.16 -10.99
C LYS A 309 -25.34 -5.66 -12.38
N SER A 310 -25.31 -4.34 -12.61
CA SER A 310 -25.74 -3.75 -13.88
C SER A 310 -24.87 -4.16 -15.07
N LYS A 311 -23.59 -4.46 -14.84
CA LYS A 311 -22.65 -4.91 -15.87
C LYS A 311 -22.61 -6.43 -16.04
N GLY A 312 -23.39 -7.18 -15.26
CA GLY A 312 -23.43 -8.64 -15.33
C GLY A 312 -22.16 -9.32 -14.78
N TYR A 313 -21.48 -8.68 -13.83
CA TYR A 313 -20.38 -9.32 -13.10
C TYR A 313 -20.88 -10.12 -11.89
N PHE A 314 -22.09 -9.83 -11.40
CA PHE A 314 -22.75 -10.45 -10.26
C PHE A 314 -24.25 -10.64 -10.53
N ASP A 315 -24.77 -11.85 -10.33
CA ASP A 315 -26.16 -12.20 -10.65
C ASP A 315 -27.15 -11.97 -9.49
N GLY A 316 -26.69 -11.56 -8.31
CA GLY A 316 -27.57 -11.33 -7.16
C GLY A 316 -28.13 -12.63 -6.60
N ALA A 317 -27.37 -13.29 -5.71
CA ALA A 317 -27.88 -14.34 -4.83
C ALA A 317 -28.31 -13.75 -3.48
#